data_AF-A0ABD1NGS3-F1
#
_entry.id   AF-A0ABD1NGS3-F1
#
_cell.length_a   1.000
_cell.length_b   1.000
_cell.length_c   1.000
_cell.angle_alpha   90.00
_cell.angle_beta   90.00
_cell.angle_gamma   90.00
#
_symmetry.space_group_name_H-M   'P 1'
#
loop_
_entity.id
_entity.type
_entity.pdbx_description
1 polymer ?
#
loop_
_entity_poly.entity_id
_entity_poly.type
_entity_poly.pdbx_seq_one_letter_code
_entity_poly.pdbx_strand_id
1 'polypeptide(L)'
;MKSCLENHPTFEALTKKELEANPVVKLLSSATEEGQNVARNGGQTFQAVFRRIAQALKVVPLPQQLSQDCSESCKSSTKSFISLNPVALASSILCEPNQAVHNVLEDQLWL
;
A
#
# COMPACT_ATOMS: atom_id res chain seq x y z
N MET A 1 -4.74 6.03 24.72
CA MET A 1 -4.53 5.75 23.28
C MET A 1 -5.38 6.67 22.40
N LYS A 2 -6.71 6.69 22.56
CA LYS A 2 -7.63 7.54 21.77
C LYS A 2 -7.24 9.02 21.73
N SER A 3 -7.03 9.63 22.91
CA SER A 3 -6.67 11.05 23.05
C SER A 3 -5.38 11.46 22.33
N CYS A 4 -4.37 10.58 22.27
CA CYS A 4 -3.12 10.87 21.58
C CYS A 4 -3.31 10.97 20.07
N LEU A 5 -4.19 10.14 19.51
CA LEU A 5 -4.47 10.11 18.07
C LEU A 5 -5.47 11.20 17.66
N GLU A 6 -6.46 11.50 18.49
CA GLU A 6 -7.43 12.59 18.25
C GLU A 6 -6.76 13.96 18.20
N ASN A 7 -5.72 14.17 19.01
CA ASN A 7 -5.01 15.45 19.05
C ASN A 7 -3.89 15.54 18.00
N HIS A 8 -3.63 14.48 17.23
CA HIS A 8 -2.51 14.45 16.29
C HIS A 8 -2.93 15.06 14.94
N PRO A 9 -2.17 16.03 14.39
CA PRO A 9 -2.55 16.80 13.20
C PRO A 9 -2.62 15.99 11.89
N THR A 10 -2.21 14.72 11.91
CA THR A 10 -2.26 13.84 10.73
C THR A 10 -3.25 12.68 10.87
N PHE A 11 -4.10 12.69 11.89
CA PHE A 11 -5.10 11.66 12.09
C PHE A 11 -6.47 12.30 12.29
N GLU A 12 -7.47 11.66 11.70
CA GLU A 12 -8.87 12.05 11.82
C GLU A 12 -9.68 10.82 12.21
N ALA A 13 -10.55 10.95 13.21
CA ALA A 13 -11.42 9.84 13.63
C ALA A 13 -12.51 9.60 12.57
N LEU A 14 -12.76 8.32 12.24
CA LEU A 14 -13.84 7.98 11.32
C LEU A 14 -15.21 8.21 11.98
N THR A 15 -16.20 8.62 11.18
CA THR A 15 -17.57 8.75 11.64
C THR A 15 -18.22 7.38 11.86
N LYS A 16 -19.24 7.31 12.73
CA LYS A 16 -19.98 6.06 12.99
C LYS A 16 -20.57 5.45 11.71
N LYS A 17 -21.04 6.29 10.79
CA LYS A 17 -21.60 5.85 9.50
C LYS A 17 -20.54 5.18 8.62
N GLU A 18 -19.33 5.73 8.57
CA GLU A 18 -18.21 5.12 7.83
C GLU A 18 -17.76 3.80 8.45
N LEU A 19 -17.79 3.71 9.79
CA LEU A 19 -17.47 2.48 10.51
C LEU A 19 -18.48 1.36 10.22
N GLU A 20 -19.78 1.65 10.27
CA GLU A 20 -20.83 0.68 10.01
C GLU A 20 -20.86 0.20 8.55
N ALA A 21 -20.49 1.09 7.61
CA ALA A 21 -20.38 0.76 6.21
C ALA A 21 -19.19 -0.16 5.89
N ASN A 22 -18.17 -0.20 6.74
CA ASN A 22 -16.95 -0.96 6.47
C ASN A 22 -17.04 -2.38 7.06
N PRO A 23 -17.01 -3.44 6.24
CA PRO A 23 -17.13 -4.82 6.72
C PRO A 23 -15.97 -5.25 7.61
N VAL A 24 -14.78 -4.66 7.47
CA VAL A 24 -13.58 -5.00 8.25
C VAL A 24 -13.74 -4.59 9.72
N VAL A 25 -14.50 -3.53 10.01
CA VAL A 25 -14.71 -3.04 11.39
C VAL A 25 -15.37 -4.13 12.25
N LYS A 26 -16.23 -4.96 11.66
CA LYS A 26 -16.86 -6.10 12.36
C LYS A 26 -15.86 -7.18 12.78
N LEU A 27 -14.76 -7.32 12.05
CA LEU A 27 -13.74 -8.33 12.29
C LEU A 27 -12.78 -7.94 13.43
N LEU A 28 -12.67 -6.66 13.75
CA LEU A 28 -11.72 -6.14 14.75
C LEU A 28 -11.90 -6.76 16.15
N SER A 29 -13.11 -7.22 16.50
CA SER A 29 -13.40 -7.84 17.79
C SER A 29 -13.30 -9.36 17.82
N SER A 30 -13.28 -10.04 16.67
CA SER A 30 -13.45 -11.51 16.61
C SER A 30 -12.44 -12.23 15.72
N ALA A 31 -11.65 -11.52 14.91
CA ALA A 31 -10.68 -12.14 14.02
C ALA A 31 -9.46 -12.71 14.74
N THR A 32 -9.19 -12.31 15.98
CA THR A 32 -8.07 -12.79 16.78
C THR A 32 -8.56 -13.64 17.95
N GLU A 33 -7.73 -14.59 18.39
CA GLU A 33 -8.00 -15.43 19.57
C GLU A 33 -8.27 -14.60 20.81
N GLU A 34 -7.53 -13.51 21.01
CA GLU A 34 -7.72 -12.60 22.13
C GLU A 34 -9.10 -11.93 22.09
N GLY A 35 -9.54 -11.48 20.90
CA GLY A 35 -10.86 -10.87 20.73
C GLY A 35 -12.00 -11.84 21.03
N GLN A 36 -11.88 -13.08 20.55
CA GLN A 36 -12.85 -14.15 20.84
C GLN A 36 -12.84 -14.51 22.32
N ASN A 37 -11.67 -14.58 22.95
CA ASN A 37 -11.56 -14.84 24.38
C ASN A 37 -12.19 -13.73 25.23
N VAL A 38 -12.01 -12.46 24.86
CA VAL A 38 -12.70 -11.33 25.50
C VAL A 38 -14.22 -11.50 25.39
N ALA A 39 -14.74 -11.85 24.21
CA ALA A 39 -16.17 -12.10 24.03
C ALA A 39 -16.69 -13.28 24.87
N ARG A 40 -15.94 -14.41 24.91
CA ARG A 40 -16.29 -15.61 25.68
C ARG A 40 -16.36 -15.34 27.19
N ASN A 41 -15.51 -14.46 27.69
CA ASN A 41 -15.46 -14.11 29.12
C ASN A 41 -16.35 -12.91 29.48
N GLY A 42 -17.19 -12.43 28.55
CA GLY A 42 -18.06 -11.27 28.80
C GLY A 42 -17.31 -9.94 28.96
N GLY A 43 -16.07 -9.87 28.45
CA GLY A 43 -15.29 -8.65 28.43
C GLY A 43 -15.79 -7.65 27.38
N GLN A 44 -15.48 -6.38 27.59
CA GLN A 44 -15.85 -5.29 26.69
C GLN A 44 -14.71 -4.97 25.73
N THR A 45 -15.04 -4.65 24.48
CA THR A 45 -14.08 -4.18 23.46
C THR A 45 -14.40 -2.74 23.07
N PHE A 46 -13.36 -1.92 22.95
CA PHE A 46 -13.49 -0.50 22.58
C PHE A 46 -12.71 -0.25 21.29
N GLN A 47 -13.42 0.10 20.23
CA GLN A 47 -12.81 0.34 18.92
C GLN A 47 -12.55 1.84 18.70
N ALA A 48 -11.38 2.16 18.14
CA ALA A 48 -11.04 3.52 17.73
C ALA A 48 -10.27 3.44 16.40
N VAL A 49 -10.91 3.86 15.31
CA VAL A 49 -10.34 3.81 13.96
C VAL A 49 -10.09 5.22 13.48
N PHE A 50 -8.90 5.46 12.95
CA PHE A 50 -8.46 6.77 12.47
C PHE A 50 -7.99 6.65 11.03
N ARG A 51 -8.32 7.66 10.22
CA ARG A 51 -7.76 7.85 8.88
C ARG A 51 -6.50 8.69 9.02
N ARG A 52 -5.41 8.24 8.40
CA ARG A 52 -4.23 9.08 8.24
C ARG A 52 -4.50 10.10 7.13
N ILE A 53 -4.39 11.38 7.44
CA ILE A 53 -4.47 12.45 6.45
C ILE A 53 -3.07 12.82 5.98
N ALA A 54 -2.94 13.15 4.69
CA ALA A 54 -1.67 13.60 4.14
C ALA A 54 -1.30 14.93 4.82
N GLN A 55 -0.05 15.04 5.27
CA GLN A 55 0.48 16.35 5.59
C GLN A 55 0.50 17.14 4.29
N ALA A 56 -0.07 18.34 4.28
CA ALA A 56 0.10 19.26 3.17
C ALA A 56 1.60 19.50 3.04
N LEU A 57 2.23 18.85 2.05
CA LEU A 57 3.61 19.14 1.70
C LEU A 57 3.61 20.61 1.33
N LYS A 58 4.27 21.44 2.15
CA LYS A 58 4.64 22.77 1.69
C LYS A 58 5.53 22.50 0.49
N VAL A 59 5.01 22.73 -0.71
CA VAL A 59 5.82 22.74 -1.91
C VAL A 59 6.79 23.89 -1.71
N VAL A 60 7.95 23.58 -1.15
CA VAL A 60 9.09 24.47 -1.21
C VAL A 60 9.47 24.45 -2.69
N PRO A 61 9.50 25.60 -3.39
CA PRO A 61 9.97 25.64 -4.76
C PRO A 61 11.33 24.96 -4.79
N LEU A 62 11.43 23.83 -5.49
CA LEU A 62 12.70 23.15 -5.71
C LEU A 62 13.61 24.19 -6.37
N PRO A 63 14.79 24.51 -5.81
CA PRO A 63 15.74 25.34 -6.51
C PRO A 63 16.05 24.63 -7.83
N GLN A 64 15.57 25.19 -8.94
CA GLN A 64 16.05 24.81 -10.25
C GLN A 64 17.55 25.14 -10.25
N GLN A 65 18.34 24.24 -10.84
CA GLN A 65 19.77 24.35 -11.14
C GLN A 65 20.68 23.65 -10.13
N LEU A 66 21.03 22.39 -10.44
CA LEU A 66 22.41 22.10 -10.83
C LEU A 66 22.45 20.83 -11.70
N SER A 67 22.06 20.98 -12.96
CA SER A 67 22.33 20.01 -14.02
C SER A 67 23.32 20.63 -14.99
N GLN A 68 24.58 20.71 -14.57
CA GLN A 68 25.78 21.13 -15.29
C GLN A 68 26.92 20.64 -14.38
N ASP A 69 27.76 19.67 -14.67
CA ASP A 69 28.19 19.10 -15.95
C ASP A 69 28.57 17.63 -15.72
N CYS A 70 28.10 16.71 -16.57
CA CYS A 70 28.60 15.33 -16.59
C CYS A 70 28.83 14.85 -18.04
N SER A 71 29.24 15.76 -18.93
CA SER A 71 29.32 15.49 -20.38
C SER A 71 30.71 15.60 -20.99
N GLU A 72 31.81 15.73 -20.23
CA GLU A 72 33.14 15.82 -20.85
C GLU A 72 34.07 14.61 -20.66
N SER A 73 33.64 13.52 -20.02
CA SER A 73 34.50 12.32 -19.88
C SER A 73 34.02 11.08 -20.65
N CYS A 74 33.11 11.23 -21.63
CA CYS A 74 32.72 10.10 -22.48
C CYS A 74 32.68 10.48 -23.98
N LYS A 75 33.81 11.00 -24.49
CA LYS A 75 34.07 11.12 -25.94
C LYS A 75 35.02 10.02 -26.44
N SER A 76 34.87 8.81 -25.94
CA SER A 76 35.64 7.65 -26.44
C SER A 76 34.87 6.35 -26.23
N SER A 77 33.84 6.11 -27.03
CA SER A 77 33.68 4.83 -27.72
C SER A 77 32.46 4.83 -28.62
N THR A 78 32.74 4.79 -29.92
CA THR A 78 31.98 4.07 -30.96
C THR A 78 30.46 4.24 -31.01
N LYS A 79 30.05 5.29 -31.73
CA LYS A 79 29.24 5.21 -32.96
C LYS A 79 28.60 3.84 -33.25
N SER A 80 27.32 3.70 -32.95
CA SER A 80 26.41 2.77 -33.64
C SER A 80 25.02 3.39 -33.66
N PHE A 81 24.76 4.08 -34.76
CA PHE A 81 23.50 4.74 -35.07
C PHE A 81 22.58 3.66 -35.65
N ILE A 82 21.72 3.07 -34.83
CA ILE A 82 20.59 2.28 -35.34
C ILE A 82 19.37 3.18 -35.27
N SER A 83 19.03 3.73 -36.43
CA SER A 83 17.77 4.39 -36.73
C SER A 83 16.63 3.38 -36.59
N LEU A 84 15.81 3.49 -35.54
CA LEU A 84 14.56 2.75 -35.46
C LEU A 84 13.40 3.68 -35.87
N ASN A 85 12.87 3.42 -37.06
CA ASN A 85 11.59 3.95 -37.52
C ASN A 85 10.44 3.32 -36.71
N PRO A 86 9.32 4.04 -36.49
CA PRO A 86 8.18 3.56 -35.71
C PRO A 86 7.07 3.06 -36.64
N VAL A 87 7.10 1.80 -37.07
CA VAL A 87 5.92 1.13 -37.67
C VAL A 87 5.99 -0.36 -37.33
N ALA A 88 4.82 -0.92 -37.00
CA ALA A 88 4.56 -2.31 -36.59
C ALA A 88 4.74 -2.54 -35.07
N LEU A 89 3.78 -3.11 -34.33
CA LEU A 89 2.66 -3.94 -34.74
C LEU A 89 1.60 -3.84 -33.64
N ALA A 90 0.40 -3.43 -34.01
CA ALA A 90 -0.79 -3.79 -33.27
C ALA A 90 -0.94 -5.32 -33.33
N SER A 91 -1.28 -5.95 -32.21
CA SER A 91 -2.35 -6.96 -32.12
C SER A 91 -2.12 -7.89 -30.92
N SER A 92 -3.20 -8.09 -30.18
CA SER A 92 -3.48 -9.30 -29.41
C SER A 92 -2.66 -9.49 -28.14
N ILE A 93 -3.30 -9.29 -26.99
CA ILE A 93 -3.61 -10.41 -26.10
C ILE A 93 -4.92 -10.06 -25.39
N LEU A 94 -5.92 -10.89 -25.71
CA LEU A 94 -7.23 -10.96 -25.09
C LEU A 94 -7.11 -11.41 -23.63
N CYS A 95 -8.08 -10.96 -22.85
CA CYS A 95 -8.44 -11.44 -21.52
C CYS A 95 -8.81 -12.93 -21.55
N GLU A 96 -8.46 -13.69 -20.51
CA GLU A 96 -9.40 -14.45 -19.66
C GLU A 96 -8.66 -15.26 -18.55
N PRO A 97 -9.38 -15.69 -17.49
CA PRO A 97 -8.85 -15.94 -16.15
C PRO A 97 -8.72 -17.44 -15.79
N ASN A 98 -8.20 -17.66 -14.58
CA ASN A 98 -8.54 -18.77 -13.68
C ASN A 98 -7.92 -20.15 -14.00
N GLN A 99 -6.87 -20.51 -13.26
CA GLN A 99 -6.66 -21.90 -12.89
C GLN A 99 -6.14 -22.00 -11.46
N ALA A 100 -6.99 -22.56 -10.60
CA ALA A 100 -6.66 -23.08 -9.29
C ALA A 100 -5.52 -24.11 -9.40
N VAL A 101 -4.57 -24.06 -8.46
CA VAL A 101 -3.75 -25.22 -8.11
C VAL A 101 -3.93 -25.54 -6.63
N HIS A 102 -4.46 -26.74 -6.45
CA HIS A 102 -4.68 -27.45 -5.20
C HIS A 102 -3.35 -27.93 -4.64
N ASN A 103 -3.25 -27.91 -3.29
CA ASN A 103 -2.44 -28.76 -2.41
C ASN A 103 -0.93 -28.94 -2.65
N VAL A 104 -0.15 -28.49 -1.66
CA VAL A 104 0.93 -29.31 -1.09
C VAL A 104 0.74 -29.34 0.42
N LEU A 105 0.24 -30.49 0.86
CA LEU A 105 0.39 -31.03 2.20
C LEU A 105 1.89 -31.28 2.41
N GLU A 106 2.45 -30.86 3.54
CA GLU A 106 3.26 -31.72 4.40
C GLU A 106 3.87 -30.93 5.56
N ASP A 107 3.40 -31.31 6.75
CA ASP A 107 4.05 -31.31 8.04
C ASP A 107 5.58 -31.24 8.00
N GLN A 108 6.17 -30.21 8.62
CA GLN A 108 7.43 -30.41 9.35
C GLN A 108 7.53 -29.54 10.61
N LEU A 109 7.56 -30.27 11.73
CA LEU A 109 8.38 -30.05 12.91
C LEU A 109 8.19 -28.74 13.69
N TRP A 110 7.34 -28.83 14.71
CA TRP A 110 7.55 -28.12 15.98
C TRP A 110 8.42 -28.97 16.90
N LEU A 111 9.67 -28.53 17.08
CA LEU A 111 10.49 -28.76 18.27
C LEU A 111 10.90 -27.39 18.81
#